data_AF-A0A8S7KZI5-F1
#
_entry.id   AF-A0A8S7KZI5-F1
#
_cell.length_a   1.000
_cell.length_b   1.000
_cell.length_c   1.000
_cell.angle_alpha   90.00
_cell.angle_beta   90.00
_cell.angle_gamma   90.00
#
_symmetry.space_group_name_H-M   'P 1'
#
loop_
_entity.id
_entity.type
_entity.pdbx_description
1 polymer ?
#
loop_
_entity_poly.entity_id
_entity_poly.type
_entity_poly.pdbx_seq_one_letter_code
_entity_poly.pdbx_strand_id
1 'polypeptide(L)'
;MESNIKGLVAAGHEMASELKAECGAVDMRSVAKLISDLATQLEVQLVRANALAEDQQKAIESIKQADSAVKLAHEKFSVLAAENAGLKAFKTAVYQQMGVGCDAPEFSITVGLSNLRRFADTLHAIEREFFTKELPDEEHEGETFNECPLSWGMSVEQYVSEFRKCLAEVRAQGLEMFAQKCNSKSEQSFASDIRDNWKLLGEHATDFAAELRKGGNQ
;
A
#
# COMPACT_ATOMS: atom_id res chain seq x y z
N MET A 1 56.36 96.49 -29.53
CA MET A 1 55.34 96.35 -28.46
C MET A 1 53.97 96.82 -28.95
N GLU A 2 53.89 97.97 -29.61
CA GLU A 2 52.65 98.57 -30.14
C GLU A 2 51.95 97.74 -31.24
N SER A 3 52.68 97.00 -32.09
CA SER A 3 52.07 96.14 -33.13
C SER A 3 51.42 94.88 -32.56
N ASN A 4 51.92 94.34 -31.44
CA ASN A 4 51.32 93.17 -30.78
C ASN A 4 50.00 93.52 -30.11
N ILE A 5 49.89 94.73 -29.53
CA ILE A 5 48.65 95.20 -28.89
C ILE A 5 47.55 95.41 -29.94
N LYS A 6 47.87 95.99 -31.11
CA LYS A 6 46.90 96.14 -32.20
C LYS A 6 46.40 94.80 -32.76
N GLY A 7 47.28 93.81 -32.88
CA GLY A 7 46.91 92.46 -33.29
C GLY A 7 45.96 91.77 -32.29
N LEU A 8 46.25 91.88 -30.99
CA LEU A 8 45.39 91.33 -29.94
C LEU A 8 44.01 92.01 -29.87
N VAL A 9 43.94 93.33 -30.06
CA VAL A 9 42.68 94.07 -30.07
C VAL A 9 41.82 93.71 -31.29
N ALA A 10 42.43 93.54 -32.47
CA ALA A 10 41.72 93.09 -33.67
C ALA A 10 41.19 91.66 -33.51
N ALA A 11 42.01 90.74 -33.02
CA ALA A 11 41.59 89.37 -32.72
C ALA A 11 40.50 89.32 -31.65
N GLY A 12 40.57 90.20 -30.64
CA GLY A 12 39.51 90.34 -29.63
C GLY A 12 38.19 90.85 -30.21
N HIS A 13 38.23 91.79 -31.16
CA HIS A 13 37.03 92.26 -31.85
C HIS A 13 36.44 91.22 -32.80
N GLU A 14 37.29 90.46 -33.50
CA GLU A 14 36.89 89.35 -34.36
C GLU A 14 36.22 88.26 -33.54
N MET A 15 36.85 87.81 -32.45
CA MET A 15 36.29 86.83 -31.52
C MET A 15 34.98 87.33 -30.88
N ALA A 16 34.87 88.60 -30.50
CA ALA A 16 33.63 89.17 -29.98
C ALA A 16 32.52 89.25 -31.05
N SER A 17 32.88 89.47 -32.32
CA SER A 17 31.95 89.46 -33.44
C SER A 17 31.47 88.04 -33.77
N GLU A 18 32.37 87.06 -33.72
CA GLU A 18 32.07 85.64 -33.88
C GLU A 18 31.14 85.15 -32.76
N LEU A 19 31.46 85.43 -31.49
CA LEU A 19 30.62 85.05 -30.35
C LEU A 19 29.22 85.69 -30.44
N LYS A 20 29.14 86.94 -30.92
CA LYS A 20 27.87 87.65 -31.12
C LYS A 20 27.06 87.07 -32.29
N ALA A 21 27.72 86.60 -33.35
CA ALA A 21 27.07 85.91 -34.47
C ALA A 21 26.56 84.52 -34.05
N GLU A 22 27.33 83.79 -33.24
CA GLU A 22 26.94 82.47 -32.71
C GLU A 22 25.81 82.56 -31.68
N CYS A 23 25.83 83.55 -30.76
CA CYS A 23 24.70 83.81 -29.87
C CYS A 23 23.45 84.33 -30.61
N GLY A 24 23.62 85.02 -31.75
CA GLY A 24 22.52 85.41 -32.63
C GLY A 24 21.90 84.24 -33.42
N ALA A 25 22.60 83.11 -33.50
CA ALA A 25 22.15 81.87 -34.16
C ALA A 25 21.41 80.91 -33.20
N VAL A 26 21.52 81.11 -31.88
CA VAL A 26 20.73 80.35 -30.89
C VAL A 26 19.31 80.93 -30.84
N ASP A 27 18.43 80.40 -31.69
CA ASP A 27 17.01 80.70 -31.63
C ASP A 27 16.42 80.11 -30.33
N MET A 28 16.01 80.97 -29.40
CA MET A 28 15.42 80.54 -28.12
C MET A 28 14.17 79.67 -28.30
N ARG A 29 13.47 79.75 -29.45
CA ARG A 29 12.38 78.82 -29.78
C ARG A 29 12.89 77.40 -30.04
N SER A 30 14.05 77.25 -30.66
CA SER A 30 14.70 75.95 -30.88
C SER A 30 15.17 75.32 -29.56
N VAL A 31 15.71 76.12 -28.63
CA VAL A 31 16.06 75.65 -27.27
C VAL A 31 14.80 75.24 -26.50
N ALA A 32 13.73 76.05 -26.53
CA ALA A 32 12.46 75.71 -25.89
C ALA A 32 11.85 74.42 -26.46
N LYS A 33 11.96 74.21 -27.78
CA LYS A 33 11.54 72.96 -28.43
C LYS A 33 12.33 71.76 -27.94
N LEU A 34 13.66 71.86 -27.86
CA LEU A 34 14.50 70.78 -27.32
C LEU A 34 14.16 70.45 -25.86
N ILE A 35 13.91 71.47 -25.03
CA ILE A 35 13.48 71.27 -23.63
C ILE A 35 12.13 70.57 -23.58
N SER A 36 11.18 70.96 -24.42
CA SER A 36 9.87 70.32 -24.53
C SER A 36 9.99 68.87 -24.99
N ASP A 37 10.77 68.60 -26.05
CA ASP A 37 11.00 67.26 -26.59
C ASP A 37 11.66 66.35 -25.54
N LEU A 38 12.63 66.89 -24.78
CA LEU A 38 13.29 66.16 -23.68
C LEU A 38 12.32 65.88 -22.53
N ALA A 39 11.46 66.84 -22.16
CA ALA A 39 10.44 66.64 -21.13
C ALA A 39 9.46 65.53 -21.54
N THR A 40 8.96 65.56 -22.78
CA THR A 40 8.11 64.49 -23.32
C THR A 40 8.83 63.14 -23.36
N GLN A 41 10.12 63.11 -23.72
CA GLN A 41 10.91 61.87 -23.67
C GLN A 41 11.07 61.32 -22.25
N LEU A 42 11.29 62.18 -21.25
CA LEU A 42 11.35 61.77 -19.85
C LEU A 42 10.02 61.20 -19.35
N GLU A 43 8.89 61.82 -19.72
CA GLU A 43 7.55 61.29 -19.41
C GLU A 43 7.32 59.91 -20.03
N VAL A 44 7.68 59.73 -21.31
CA VAL A 44 7.59 58.42 -21.99
C VAL A 44 8.48 57.38 -21.31
N GLN A 45 9.69 57.74 -20.89
CA GLN A 45 10.59 56.83 -20.17
C GLN A 45 10.05 56.46 -18.79
N LEU A 46 9.44 57.41 -18.07
CA LEU A 46 8.81 57.14 -16.78
C LEU A 46 7.67 56.13 -16.92
N VAL A 47 6.80 56.30 -17.91
CA VAL A 47 5.69 55.36 -18.19
C VAL A 47 6.22 53.97 -18.54
N ARG A 48 7.27 53.88 -19.39
CA ARG A 48 7.90 52.61 -19.75
C ARG A 48 8.54 51.93 -18.54
N ALA A 49 9.23 52.68 -17.68
CA ALA A 49 9.84 52.15 -16.47
C ALA A 49 8.79 51.61 -15.48
N ASN A 50 7.67 52.32 -15.31
CA ASN A 50 6.57 51.87 -14.46
C ASN A 50 5.91 50.59 -15.00
N ALA A 51 5.66 50.52 -16.31
CA ALA A 51 5.11 49.31 -16.95
C ALA A 51 6.05 48.12 -16.79
N LEU A 52 7.36 48.32 -16.99
CA LEU A 52 8.36 47.28 -16.79
C LEU A 52 8.43 46.81 -15.33
N ALA A 53 8.33 47.73 -14.36
CA ALA A 53 8.32 47.38 -12.95
C ALA A 53 7.08 46.55 -12.56
N GLU A 54 5.91 46.88 -13.12
CA GLU A 54 4.68 46.12 -12.91
C GLU A 54 4.78 44.70 -13.50
N ASP A 55 5.29 44.59 -14.74
CA ASP A 55 5.49 43.29 -15.38
C ASP A 55 6.52 42.43 -14.63
N GLN A 56 7.61 43.03 -14.13
CA GLN A 56 8.58 42.35 -13.28
C GLN A 56 7.94 41.84 -11.97
N GLN A 57 7.10 42.65 -11.34
CA GLN A 57 6.39 42.25 -10.12
C GLN A 57 5.46 41.06 -10.39
N LYS A 58 4.68 41.09 -11.48
CA LYS A 58 3.82 39.97 -11.90
C LYS A 58 4.63 38.71 -12.19
N ALA A 59 5.79 38.83 -12.85
CA ALA A 59 6.68 37.70 -13.11
C ALA A 59 7.22 37.08 -11.81
N ILE A 60 7.63 37.91 -10.84
CA ILE A 60 8.11 37.45 -9.52
C ILE A 60 7.00 36.67 -8.78
N GLU A 61 5.77 37.18 -8.79
CA GLU A 61 4.64 36.50 -8.15
C GLU A 61 4.30 35.17 -8.82
N SER A 62 4.30 35.14 -10.15
CA SER A 62 4.10 33.90 -10.90
C SER A 62 5.18 32.85 -10.59
N ILE A 63 6.46 33.26 -10.51
CA ILE A 63 7.57 32.37 -10.14
C ILE A 63 7.41 31.85 -8.71
N LYS A 64 6.99 32.68 -7.75
CA LYS A 64 6.74 32.24 -6.37
C LYS A 64 5.62 31.19 -6.29
N GLN A 65 4.55 31.37 -7.05
CA GLN A 65 3.46 30.41 -7.13
C GLN A 65 3.94 29.09 -7.75
N ALA A 66 4.73 29.16 -8.81
CA ALA A 66 5.31 27.98 -9.45
C ALA A 66 6.26 27.22 -8.50
N ASP A 67 7.14 27.91 -7.77
CA ASP A 67 8.03 27.30 -6.78
C ASP A 67 7.24 26.59 -5.67
N SER A 68 6.17 27.21 -5.17
CA SER A 68 5.28 26.61 -4.17
C SER A 68 4.61 25.34 -4.70
N ALA A 69 4.15 25.36 -5.95
CA ALA A 69 3.55 24.19 -6.59
C ALA A 69 4.55 23.04 -6.79
N VAL A 70 5.80 23.36 -7.17
CA VAL A 70 6.87 22.37 -7.34
C VAL A 70 7.25 21.74 -6.00
N LYS A 71 7.37 22.52 -4.93
CA LYS A 71 7.64 22.01 -3.58
C LYS A 71 6.55 21.04 -3.12
N LEU A 72 5.28 21.42 -3.29
CA LEU A 72 4.15 20.56 -2.95
C LEU A 72 4.14 19.27 -3.79
N ALA A 73 4.43 19.37 -5.09
CA ALA A 73 4.52 18.19 -5.95
C ALA A 73 5.65 17.26 -5.49
N HIS A 74 6.83 17.81 -5.16
CA HIS A 74 7.96 17.04 -4.67
C HIS A 74 7.63 16.29 -3.37
N GLU A 75 6.98 16.97 -2.42
CA GLU A 75 6.52 16.34 -1.17
C GLU A 75 5.55 15.18 -1.44
N LYS A 76 4.53 15.40 -2.30
CA LYS A 76 3.58 14.36 -2.69
C LYS A 76 4.26 13.17 -3.37
N PHE A 77 5.19 13.42 -4.29
CA PHE A 77 5.93 12.34 -4.95
C PHE A 77 6.85 11.59 -3.99
N SER A 78 7.44 12.28 -3.01
CA SER A 78 8.24 11.64 -1.98
C SER A 78 7.41 10.68 -1.12
N VAL A 79 6.19 11.09 -0.72
CA VAL A 79 5.25 10.23 0.02
C VAL A 79 4.84 9.03 -0.84
N LEU A 80 4.46 9.24 -2.09
CA LEU A 80 4.10 8.16 -3.02
C LEU A 80 5.26 7.18 -3.26
N ALA A 81 6.50 7.65 -3.29
CA ALA A 81 7.67 6.78 -3.41
C ALA A 81 7.84 5.88 -2.18
N ALA A 82 7.61 6.42 -0.98
CA ALA A 82 7.64 5.65 0.25
C ALA A 82 6.51 4.61 0.32
N GLU A 83 5.28 4.98 -0.05
CA GLU A 83 4.15 4.04 -0.14
C GLU A 83 4.42 2.91 -1.15
N ASN A 84 4.96 3.25 -2.33
CA ASN A 84 5.34 2.26 -3.34
C ASN A 84 6.43 1.30 -2.85
N ALA A 85 7.39 1.78 -2.06
CA ALA A 85 8.39 0.92 -1.42
C ALA A 85 7.73 -0.05 -0.42
N GLY A 86 6.79 0.44 0.39
CA GLY A 86 6.00 -0.37 1.31
C GLY A 86 5.17 -1.45 0.60
N LEU A 87 4.48 -1.09 -0.49
CA LEU A 87 3.71 -2.04 -1.31
C LEU A 87 4.59 -3.13 -1.93
N LYS A 88 5.80 -2.78 -2.40
CA LYS A 88 6.77 -3.77 -2.92
C LYS A 88 7.28 -4.72 -1.84
N ALA A 89 7.54 -4.21 -0.64
CA ALA A 89 7.94 -5.03 0.50
C ALA A 89 6.81 -6.00 0.90
N PHE A 90 5.57 -5.50 0.99
CA PHE A 90 4.39 -6.32 1.26
C PHE A 90 4.20 -7.41 0.19
N LYS A 91 4.29 -7.04 -1.09
CA LYS A 91 4.25 -7.99 -2.21
C LYS A 91 5.30 -9.08 -2.02
N THR A 92 6.54 -8.73 -1.76
CA THR A 92 7.64 -9.69 -1.56
C THR A 92 7.35 -10.65 -0.40
N ALA A 93 6.85 -10.13 0.74
CA ALA A 93 6.51 -10.94 1.89
C ALA A 93 5.41 -11.97 1.58
N VAL A 94 4.37 -11.57 0.85
CA VAL A 94 3.29 -12.48 0.42
C VAL A 94 3.84 -13.61 -0.45
N TYR A 95 4.74 -13.31 -1.38
CA TYR A 95 5.33 -14.33 -2.26
C TYR A 95 6.17 -15.35 -1.48
N GLN A 96 6.99 -14.87 -0.54
CA GLN A 96 7.76 -15.73 0.34
C GLN A 96 6.87 -16.66 1.16
N GLN A 97 5.76 -16.16 1.73
CA GLN A 97 4.80 -16.97 2.47
C GLN A 97 4.12 -18.04 1.61
N MET A 98 3.89 -17.73 0.33
CA MET A 98 3.31 -18.66 -0.63
C MET A 98 4.34 -19.67 -1.20
N GLY A 99 5.62 -19.57 -0.82
CA GLY A 99 6.69 -20.42 -1.35
C GLY A 99 6.96 -20.20 -2.85
N VAL A 100 6.52 -19.07 -3.41
CA VAL A 100 6.73 -18.71 -4.83
C VAL A 100 7.81 -17.63 -4.92
N GLY A 101 8.69 -17.73 -5.92
CA GLY A 101 9.74 -16.73 -6.14
C GLY A 101 9.14 -15.35 -6.45
N CYS A 102 9.77 -14.27 -5.99
CA CYS A 102 9.28 -12.87 -6.10
C CYS A 102 8.98 -12.38 -7.54
N ASP A 103 9.43 -13.14 -8.54
CA ASP A 103 9.25 -12.89 -9.97
C ASP A 103 7.99 -13.56 -10.54
N ALA A 104 7.20 -14.27 -9.72
CA ALA A 104 5.96 -14.88 -10.20
C ALA A 104 4.96 -13.83 -10.73
N PRO A 105 4.17 -14.14 -11.77
CA PRO A 105 3.14 -13.22 -12.28
C PRO A 105 2.10 -12.89 -11.21
N GLU A 106 1.61 -11.65 -11.16
CA GLU A 106 0.63 -11.21 -10.14
C GLU A 106 -0.66 -12.03 -10.13
N PHE A 107 -1.15 -12.42 -11.31
CA PHE A 107 -2.30 -13.31 -11.46
C PHE A 107 -2.07 -14.68 -10.78
N SER A 108 -0.82 -15.13 -10.67
CA SER A 108 -0.49 -16.40 -10.01
C SER A 108 -0.71 -16.34 -8.49
N ILE A 109 -0.57 -15.15 -7.87
CA ILE A 109 -0.83 -15.00 -6.42
C ILE A 109 -2.31 -15.06 -6.14
N THR A 110 -3.13 -14.32 -6.89
CA THR A 110 -4.56 -14.21 -6.60
C THR A 110 -5.23 -15.58 -6.75
N VAL A 111 -4.88 -16.31 -7.81
CA VAL A 111 -5.29 -17.72 -7.99
C VAL A 111 -4.75 -18.60 -6.86
N GLY A 112 -3.49 -18.42 -6.46
CA GLY A 112 -2.89 -19.14 -5.33
C GLY A 112 -3.65 -18.94 -4.02
N LEU A 113 -4.00 -17.70 -3.68
CA LEU A 113 -4.78 -17.34 -2.50
C LEU A 113 -6.20 -17.88 -2.56
N SER A 114 -6.86 -17.83 -3.73
CA SER A 114 -8.17 -18.45 -3.92
C SER A 114 -8.12 -19.96 -3.71
N ASN A 115 -7.05 -20.62 -4.19
CA ASN A 115 -6.85 -22.05 -3.97
C ASN A 115 -6.59 -22.39 -2.50
N LEU A 116 -5.76 -21.60 -1.80
CA LEU A 116 -5.50 -21.75 -0.37
C LEU A 116 -6.80 -21.61 0.44
N ARG A 117 -7.60 -20.59 0.13
CA ARG A 117 -8.89 -20.38 0.77
C ARG A 117 -9.83 -21.56 0.54
N ARG A 118 -9.95 -22.03 -0.70
CA ARG A 118 -10.77 -23.20 -1.04
C ARG A 118 -10.30 -24.46 -0.31
N PHE A 119 -8.99 -24.67 -0.20
CA PHE A 119 -8.42 -25.79 0.55
C PHE A 119 -8.81 -25.71 2.03
N ALA A 120 -8.65 -24.53 2.65
CA ALA A 120 -9.04 -24.31 4.04
C ALA A 120 -10.54 -24.53 4.27
N ASP A 121 -11.41 -24.01 3.40
CA ASP A 121 -12.87 -24.19 3.49
C ASP A 121 -13.26 -25.67 3.33
N THR A 122 -12.58 -26.40 2.43
CA THR A 122 -12.81 -27.84 2.22
C THR A 122 -12.39 -28.65 3.44
N LEU A 123 -11.22 -28.36 4.00
CA LEU A 123 -10.73 -29.03 5.21
C LEU A 123 -11.66 -28.74 6.39
N HIS A 124 -12.08 -27.50 6.57
CA HIS A 124 -13.03 -27.12 7.61
C HIS A 124 -14.38 -27.83 7.47
N ALA A 125 -14.87 -28.04 6.25
CA ALA A 125 -16.09 -28.81 6.01
C ALA A 125 -15.94 -30.27 6.46
N ILE A 126 -14.81 -30.91 6.13
CA ILE A 126 -14.49 -32.28 6.57
C ILE A 126 -14.37 -32.34 8.10
N GLU A 127 -13.63 -31.40 8.69
CA GLU A 127 -13.46 -31.29 10.15
C GLU A 127 -14.80 -31.20 10.86
N ARG A 128 -15.67 -30.32 10.36
CA ARG A 128 -17.01 -30.13 10.91
C ARG A 128 -17.90 -31.36 10.77
N GLU A 129 -17.84 -32.05 9.65
CA GLU A 129 -18.74 -33.18 9.37
C GLU A 129 -18.31 -34.47 10.06
N PHE A 130 -17.01 -34.70 10.19
CA PHE A 130 -16.49 -36.00 10.68
C PHE A 130 -15.82 -35.95 12.05
N PHE A 131 -15.34 -34.78 12.49
CA PHE A 131 -14.50 -34.68 13.69
C PHE A 131 -15.03 -33.72 14.77
N THR A 132 -16.01 -32.88 14.45
CA THR A 132 -16.69 -32.05 15.43
C THR A 132 -17.69 -32.85 16.25
N LYS A 133 -17.68 -32.62 17.57
CA LYS A 133 -18.63 -33.22 18.51
C LYS A 133 -19.39 -32.13 19.26
N GLU A 134 -20.66 -32.38 19.54
CA GLU A 134 -21.45 -31.58 20.48
C GLU A 134 -21.10 -32.01 21.90
N LEU A 135 -20.60 -31.07 22.69
CA LEU A 135 -20.28 -31.24 24.10
C LEU A 135 -21.21 -30.37 24.95
N PRO A 136 -21.61 -30.82 26.14
CA PRO A 136 -22.36 -30.00 27.06
C PRO A 136 -21.53 -28.79 27.49
N ASP A 137 -22.18 -27.62 27.51
CA ASP A 137 -21.57 -26.41 28.03
C ASP A 137 -21.52 -26.50 29.56
N GLU A 138 -20.31 -26.48 30.12
CA GLU A 138 -20.12 -26.53 31.57
C GLU A 138 -20.53 -25.23 32.27
N GLU A 139 -20.55 -24.11 31.55
CA GLU A 139 -20.92 -22.81 32.09
C GLU A 139 -22.43 -22.56 31.98
N HIS A 140 -23.12 -23.16 31.00
CA HIS A 140 -24.52 -22.88 30.69
C HIS A 140 -25.37 -24.16 30.67
N GLU A 141 -26.13 -24.37 31.75
CA GLU A 141 -26.92 -25.58 31.98
C GLU A 141 -27.99 -25.79 30.89
N GLY A 142 -27.82 -26.83 30.08
CA GLY A 142 -28.72 -27.17 28.96
C GLY A 142 -28.26 -26.65 27.59
N GLU A 143 -27.15 -25.93 27.52
CA GLU A 143 -26.51 -25.55 26.26
C GLU A 143 -25.43 -26.58 25.87
N THR A 144 -25.15 -26.67 24.57
CA THR A 144 -24.07 -27.50 24.04
C THR A 144 -23.26 -26.65 23.07
N PHE A 145 -21.96 -26.91 22.99
CA PHE A 145 -21.09 -26.28 22.01
C PHE A 145 -20.41 -27.34 21.14
N ASN A 146 -20.01 -26.91 19.95
CA ASN A 146 -19.35 -27.77 18.98
C ASN A 146 -17.84 -27.63 19.12
N GLU A 147 -17.16 -28.72 19.46
CA GLU A 147 -15.69 -28.75 19.54
C GLU A 147 -15.10 -29.64 18.45
N CYS A 148 -14.14 -29.10 17.69
CA CYS A 148 -13.27 -29.89 16.82
C CYS A 148 -11.85 -29.88 17.40
N PRO A 149 -11.26 -31.05 17.71
CA PRO A 149 -9.87 -31.12 18.17
C PRO A 149 -8.86 -30.62 17.13
N LEU A 150 -9.26 -30.64 15.85
CA LEU A 150 -8.48 -30.13 14.74
C LEU A 150 -8.73 -28.64 14.61
N SER A 151 -7.70 -27.85 14.86
CA SER A 151 -7.80 -26.40 14.85
C SER A 151 -6.75 -25.75 13.96
N TRP A 152 -7.14 -24.60 13.42
CA TRP A 152 -6.25 -23.76 12.64
C TRP A 152 -5.18 -23.14 13.54
N GLY A 153 -3.93 -23.10 13.07
CA GLY A 153 -2.80 -22.53 13.82
C GLY A 153 -1.94 -23.56 14.59
N MET A 154 -2.34 -24.83 14.60
CA MET A 154 -1.48 -25.92 15.09
C MET A 154 -0.26 -26.10 14.18
N SER A 155 0.86 -26.54 14.75
CA SER A 155 1.96 -27.08 13.93
C SER A 155 1.50 -28.31 13.15
N VAL A 156 2.19 -28.63 12.05
CA VAL A 156 1.88 -29.80 11.23
C VAL A 156 1.94 -31.08 12.08
N GLU A 157 2.93 -31.20 12.95
CA GLU A 157 3.11 -32.35 13.83
C GLU A 157 1.95 -32.51 14.81
N GLN A 158 1.52 -31.41 15.43
CA GLN A 158 0.39 -31.40 16.37
C GLN A 158 -0.92 -31.75 15.64
N TYR A 159 -1.18 -31.11 14.50
CA TYR A 159 -2.38 -31.37 13.71
C TYR A 159 -2.47 -32.84 13.32
N VAL A 160 -1.37 -33.42 12.81
CA VAL A 160 -1.32 -34.84 12.43
C VAL A 160 -1.48 -35.74 13.66
N SER A 161 -0.92 -35.38 14.81
CA SER A 161 -1.11 -36.12 16.06
C SER A 161 -2.59 -36.16 16.49
N GLU A 162 -3.28 -35.01 16.52
CA GLU A 162 -4.72 -34.97 16.84
C GLU A 162 -5.56 -35.71 15.80
N PHE A 163 -5.22 -35.56 14.51
CA PHE A 163 -5.91 -36.28 13.44
C PHE A 163 -5.81 -37.80 13.59
N ARG A 164 -4.66 -38.32 14.03
CA ARG A 164 -4.52 -39.77 14.34
C ARG A 164 -5.45 -40.20 15.46
N LYS A 165 -5.63 -39.39 16.51
CA LYS A 165 -6.57 -39.68 17.60
C LYS A 165 -8.01 -39.67 17.10
N CYS A 166 -8.40 -38.69 16.28
CA CYS A 166 -9.71 -38.67 15.63
C CYS A 166 -9.94 -39.93 14.78
N LEU A 167 -8.96 -40.36 13.99
CA LEU A 167 -9.05 -41.59 13.21
C LEU A 167 -9.11 -42.87 14.06
N ALA A 168 -8.46 -42.90 15.22
CA ALA A 168 -8.57 -44.02 16.15
C ALA A 168 -9.99 -44.10 16.74
N GLU A 169 -10.57 -42.95 17.08
CA GLU A 169 -11.95 -42.87 17.58
C GLU A 169 -12.97 -43.32 16.53
N VAL A 170 -12.86 -42.85 15.28
CA VAL A 170 -13.75 -43.31 14.19
C VAL A 170 -13.68 -44.83 13.99
N ARG A 171 -12.48 -45.41 14.08
CA ARG A 171 -12.29 -46.87 13.98
C ARG A 171 -12.90 -47.61 15.18
N ALA A 172 -12.75 -47.07 16.38
CA ALA A 172 -13.37 -47.61 17.59
C ALA A 172 -14.90 -47.60 17.49
N GLN A 173 -15.51 -46.52 17.01
CA GLN A 173 -16.96 -46.42 16.78
C GLN A 173 -17.47 -47.46 15.77
N GLY A 174 -16.72 -47.71 14.69
CA GLY A 174 -17.05 -48.76 13.73
C GLY A 174 -17.07 -50.16 14.34
N LEU A 175 -16.12 -50.45 15.24
CA LEU A 175 -16.08 -51.70 16.00
C LEU A 175 -17.24 -51.80 17.00
N GLU A 176 -17.64 -50.71 17.63
CA GLU A 176 -18.81 -50.68 18.51
C GLU A 176 -20.11 -50.95 17.74
N MET A 177 -20.28 -50.36 16.55
CA MET A 177 -21.41 -50.69 15.66
C MET A 177 -21.40 -52.18 15.28
N PHE A 178 -20.23 -52.75 15.02
CA PHE A 178 -20.09 -54.17 14.73
C PHE A 178 -20.41 -55.03 15.96
N ALA A 179 -19.97 -54.63 17.15
CA ALA A 179 -20.27 -55.31 18.41
C ALA A 179 -21.79 -55.32 18.68
N GLN A 180 -22.46 -54.18 18.47
CA GLN A 180 -23.93 -54.08 18.55
C GLN A 180 -24.61 -55.05 17.57
N LYS A 181 -24.09 -55.15 16.34
CA LYS A 181 -24.62 -56.11 15.35
C LYS A 181 -24.43 -57.55 15.80
N CYS A 182 -23.28 -57.88 16.37
CA CYS A 182 -22.98 -59.20 16.93
C CYS A 182 -23.94 -59.55 18.07
N ASN A 183 -24.17 -58.62 18.99
CA ASN A 183 -25.12 -58.80 20.10
C ASN A 183 -26.55 -59.06 19.58
N SER A 184 -27.01 -58.27 18.60
CA SER A 184 -28.32 -58.50 17.97
C SER A 184 -28.42 -59.87 17.29
N LYS A 185 -27.34 -60.36 16.66
CA LYS A 185 -27.29 -61.71 16.06
C LYS A 185 -27.27 -62.82 17.11
N SER A 186 -26.58 -62.61 18.22
CA SER A 186 -26.58 -63.52 19.37
C SER A 186 -28.01 -63.71 19.90
N GLU A 187 -28.72 -62.61 20.15
CA GLU A 187 -30.11 -62.61 20.63
C GLU A 187 -31.09 -63.32 19.70
N GLN A 188 -30.87 -63.24 18.38
CA GLN A 188 -31.70 -63.90 17.36
C GLN A 188 -31.41 -65.39 17.19
N SER A 189 -30.32 -65.90 17.76
CA SER A 189 -29.88 -67.27 17.54
C SER A 189 -30.58 -68.28 18.46
N PHE A 190 -31.15 -69.33 17.84
CA PHE A 190 -31.82 -70.43 18.54
C PHE A 190 -30.83 -71.47 19.09
N ALA A 191 -29.69 -71.66 18.43
CA ALA A 191 -28.64 -72.58 18.87
C ALA A 191 -27.68 -71.87 19.84
N SER A 192 -27.42 -72.49 20.99
CA SER A 192 -26.65 -71.88 22.08
C SER A 192 -25.19 -71.64 21.73
N ASP A 193 -24.57 -72.59 21.02
CA ASP A 193 -23.20 -72.48 20.50
C ASP A 193 -23.04 -71.30 19.52
N ILE A 194 -24.02 -71.10 18.63
CA ILE A 194 -24.01 -69.96 17.70
C ILE A 194 -24.24 -68.64 18.46
N ARG A 195 -25.14 -68.63 19.45
CA ARG A 195 -25.39 -67.47 20.31
C ARG A 195 -24.12 -67.02 21.04
N ASP A 196 -23.43 -67.95 21.69
CA ASP A 196 -22.23 -67.67 22.48
C ASP A 196 -21.08 -67.17 21.60
N ASN A 197 -20.90 -67.77 20.42
CA ASN A 197 -19.89 -67.30 19.45
C ASN A 197 -20.12 -65.86 19.00
N TRP A 198 -21.37 -65.47 18.68
CA TRP A 198 -21.68 -64.09 18.33
C TRP A 198 -21.44 -63.12 19.48
N LYS A 199 -21.77 -63.53 20.70
CA LYS A 199 -21.54 -62.70 21.89
C LYS A 199 -20.06 -62.46 22.13
N LEU A 200 -19.25 -63.53 22.10
CA LEU A 200 -17.80 -63.45 22.26
C LEU A 200 -17.16 -62.56 21.19
N LEU A 201 -17.61 -62.64 19.94
CA LEU A 201 -17.14 -61.78 18.86
C LEU A 201 -17.44 -60.29 19.12
N GLY A 202 -18.61 -59.98 19.68
CA GLY A 202 -18.98 -58.62 20.09
C GLY A 202 -18.13 -58.10 21.25
N GLU A 203 -17.81 -58.95 22.23
CA GLU A 203 -16.90 -58.64 23.33
C GLU A 203 -15.49 -58.30 22.80
N HIS A 204 -14.92 -59.14 21.93
CA HIS A 204 -13.62 -58.87 21.31
C HIS A 204 -13.60 -57.57 20.49
N ALA A 205 -14.68 -57.26 19.77
CA ALA A 205 -14.77 -56.00 19.03
C ALA A 205 -14.81 -54.78 19.96
N THR A 206 -15.49 -54.90 21.10
CA THR A 206 -15.55 -53.84 22.13
C THR A 206 -14.18 -53.63 22.78
N ASP A 207 -13.47 -54.71 23.11
CA ASP A 207 -12.13 -54.65 23.67
C ASP A 207 -11.16 -53.98 22.68
N PHE A 208 -11.21 -54.37 21.41
CA PHE A 208 -10.37 -53.77 20.38
C PHE A 208 -10.68 -52.29 20.14
N ALA A 209 -11.95 -51.88 20.24
CA ALA A 209 -12.33 -50.47 20.20
C ALA A 209 -11.69 -49.67 21.36
N ALA A 210 -11.67 -50.24 22.57
CA ALA A 210 -11.03 -49.63 23.73
C ALA A 210 -9.50 -49.56 23.59
N GLU A 211 -8.86 -50.56 22.97
CA GLU A 211 -7.42 -50.53 22.68
C GLU A 211 -7.04 -49.41 21.70
N LEU A 212 -7.82 -49.21 20.64
CA LEU A 212 -7.58 -48.12 19.68
C LEU A 212 -7.60 -46.74 20.35
N ARG A 213 -8.53 -46.49 21.29
CA ARG A 213 -8.61 -45.22 22.03
C ARG A 213 -7.42 -44.97 22.95
N LYS A 214 -6.82 -46.02 23.50
CA LYS A 214 -5.62 -45.94 24.36
C LYS A 214 -4.33 -45.70 23.56
N GLY A 215 -4.42 -45.67 22.22
CA GLY A 215 -3.25 -45.59 21.35
C GLY A 215 -2.51 -46.92 21.20
N GLY A 216 -3.19 -48.05 21.39
CA GLY A 216 -2.62 -49.39 21.25
C GLY A 216 -2.05 -49.63 19.83
N ASN A 217 -0.73 -49.81 19.77
CA ASN A 217 0.12 -50.19 18.62
C ASN A 217 -0.43 -49.89 17.22
N GLN A 218 -0.20 -48.65 16.77
CA GLN A 218 0.06 -48.35 15.35
C GLN A 218 1.51 -47.96 15.15
#